data_AF-A0A2V3UZ95-F1
#
_entry.id   AF-A0A2V3UZ95-F1
#
_cell.length_a   1.000
_cell.length_b   1.000
_cell.length_c   1.000
_cell.angle_alpha   90.00
_cell.angle_beta   90.00
_cell.angle_gamma   90.00
#
_symmetry.space_group_name_H-M   'P 1'
#
loop_
_entity.id
_entity.type
_entity.pdbx_description
1 polymer ?
#
loop_
_entity_poly.entity_id
_entity_poly.type
_entity_poly.pdbx_seq_one_letter_code
_entity_poly.pdbx_strand_id
1 'polypeptide(L)'
;MPSMRYTSILCLLALSIGSCPATGHAQDTMRPGFHPGTTIKEFGSVASVEGHAPIPADATFSIAFDVSEPGKPGSINRTIDSAARFINMHVEAGVPAEAIRIAVVVHGQASFDLTDAATYAAKHVGAANANLAAIATLQRHDVQFILCGQSAAALGIRRDQLAPGVRLALSAMTAHAQLQQQGYTLNPF
;
A
#
# COMPACT_ATOMS: atom_id res chain seq x y z
N MET A 1 73.43 -5.60 29.55
CA MET A 1 72.92 -6.33 28.36
C MET A 1 71.39 -6.37 28.46
N PRO A 2 70.66 -6.27 27.34
CA PRO A 2 69.70 -5.19 27.15
C PRO A 2 68.24 -5.52 27.51
N SER A 3 67.52 -4.42 27.80
CA SER A 3 66.08 -4.26 27.90
C SER A 3 65.33 -4.76 26.67
N MET A 4 64.30 -5.61 26.87
CA MET A 4 63.32 -5.92 25.83
C MET A 4 62.01 -5.20 26.11
N ARG A 5 61.83 -4.10 25.37
CA ARG A 5 60.62 -3.29 25.32
C ARG A 5 59.57 -4.07 24.51
N TYR A 6 58.40 -4.36 25.10
CA TYR A 6 57.24 -4.76 24.31
C TYR A 6 56.46 -3.51 23.93
N THR A 7 56.62 -3.16 22.67
CA THR A 7 55.96 -2.05 21.98
C THR A 7 54.47 -2.36 21.82
N SER A 8 53.62 -1.45 22.30
CA SER A 8 52.19 -1.43 22.05
C SER A 8 51.88 -1.42 20.56
N ILE A 9 51.17 -2.42 20.06
CA ILE A 9 50.55 -2.40 18.73
C ILE A 9 49.09 -2.00 18.91
N LEU A 10 48.83 -0.70 18.73
CA LEU A 10 47.52 -0.10 18.64
C LEU A 10 46.89 -0.51 17.30
N CYS A 11 46.02 -1.51 17.30
CA CYS A 11 45.29 -1.93 16.10
C CYS A 11 44.09 -0.98 15.90
N LEU A 12 44.27 0.05 15.06
CA LEU A 12 43.21 0.93 14.58
C LEU A 12 42.29 0.15 13.64
N LEU A 13 41.15 -0.34 14.13
CA LEU A 13 40.05 -0.78 13.28
C LEU A 13 39.40 0.45 12.64
N ALA A 14 39.65 0.65 11.35
CA ALA A 14 38.93 1.64 10.54
C ALA A 14 37.48 1.19 10.36
N LEU A 15 36.54 1.93 10.98
CA LEU A 15 35.10 1.82 10.72
C LEU A 15 34.83 2.38 9.31
N SER A 16 34.78 1.51 8.31
CA SER A 16 34.23 1.84 7.01
C SER A 16 32.71 1.90 7.11
N ILE A 17 32.18 3.12 7.27
CA ILE A 17 30.76 3.41 7.15
C ILE A 17 30.39 3.19 5.68
N GLY A 18 30.02 1.95 5.34
CA GLY A 18 29.43 1.61 4.06
C GLY A 18 28.03 2.21 3.99
N SER A 19 27.93 3.39 3.39
CA SER A 19 26.65 3.98 2.98
C SER A 19 25.99 3.07 1.95
N CYS A 20 25.04 2.27 2.42
CA CYS A 20 24.19 1.45 1.57
C CYS A 20 23.21 2.39 0.84
N PRO A 21 23.27 2.52 -0.49
CA PRO A 21 22.26 3.28 -1.21
C PRO A 21 20.92 2.55 -1.04
N ALA A 22 19.91 3.27 -0.56
CA ALA A 22 18.53 2.80 -0.54
C ALA A 22 18.17 2.36 -1.96
N THR A 23 18.02 1.04 -2.15
CA THR A 23 17.58 0.46 -3.40
C THR A 23 16.17 0.97 -3.68
N GLY A 24 16.05 1.67 -4.80
CA GLY A 24 14.80 2.28 -5.25
C GLY A 24 13.67 1.26 -5.35
N HIS A 25 12.46 1.74 -5.07
CA HIS A 25 11.25 1.03 -5.46
C HIS A 25 11.37 0.64 -6.93
N ALA A 26 11.40 -0.66 -7.21
CA ALA A 26 11.27 -1.15 -8.56
C ALA A 26 9.88 -0.74 -9.07
N GLN A 27 9.82 0.44 -9.69
CA GLN A 27 8.68 0.86 -10.47
C GLN A 27 8.63 -0.09 -11.66
N ASP A 28 7.60 -0.94 -11.68
CA ASP A 28 7.16 -1.66 -12.87
C ASP A 28 7.20 -0.65 -14.02
N THR A 29 7.96 -0.96 -15.08
CA THR A 29 8.16 -0.03 -16.19
C THR A 29 6.79 0.43 -16.68
N MET A 30 6.53 1.73 -16.57
CA MET A 30 5.21 2.30 -16.83
C MET A 30 4.68 1.80 -18.17
N ARG A 31 3.48 1.18 -18.15
CA ARG A 31 2.86 0.59 -19.33
C ARG A 31 2.74 1.66 -20.43
N PRO A 32 2.99 1.34 -21.71
CA PRO A 32 2.82 2.32 -22.79
C PRO A 32 1.45 2.98 -22.74
N GLY A 33 1.42 4.31 -22.83
CA GLY A 33 0.20 5.12 -22.76
C GLY A 33 -0.29 5.45 -21.34
N PHE A 34 0.43 5.02 -20.30
CA PHE A 34 0.16 5.44 -18.93
C PHE A 34 1.08 6.60 -18.51
N HIS A 35 0.60 7.43 -17.59
CA HIS A 35 1.32 8.54 -16.96
C HIS A 35 1.04 8.59 -15.45
N PRO A 36 1.91 9.24 -14.65
CA PRO A 36 1.63 9.52 -13.25
C PRO A 36 0.36 10.36 -13.12
N GLY A 37 -0.47 10.07 -12.12
CA GLY A 37 -1.68 10.84 -11.88
C GLY A 37 -1.39 12.23 -11.28
N THR A 38 -2.35 13.14 -11.43
CA THR A 38 -2.21 14.51 -10.92
C THR A 38 -2.29 14.64 -9.40
N THR A 39 -3.08 13.78 -8.74
CA THR A 39 -3.34 13.85 -7.28
C THR A 39 -2.38 13.00 -6.48
N ILE A 40 -2.18 11.75 -6.91
CA ILE A 40 -1.29 10.76 -6.29
C ILE A 40 -0.26 10.38 -7.35
N LYS A 41 0.93 11.00 -7.29
CA LYS A 41 1.94 10.87 -8.36
C LYS A 41 2.69 9.55 -8.29
N GLU A 42 2.84 9.01 -7.09
CA GLU A 42 3.66 7.84 -6.78
C GLU A 42 2.95 6.52 -7.10
N PHE A 43 1.61 6.51 -7.14
CA PHE A 43 0.77 5.32 -7.30
C PHE A 43 -0.38 5.56 -8.25
N GLY A 44 -0.97 4.49 -8.78
CA GLY A 44 -2.20 4.57 -9.54
C GLY A 44 -2.03 5.30 -10.86
N SER A 45 -0.98 4.97 -11.63
CA SER A 45 -0.79 5.52 -12.96
C SER A 45 -2.05 5.31 -13.80
N VAL A 46 -2.40 6.33 -14.58
CA VAL A 46 -3.62 6.42 -15.39
C VAL A 46 -3.24 6.49 -16.86
N ALA A 47 -4.20 6.27 -17.75
CA ALA A 47 -4.05 6.53 -19.17
C ALA A 47 -5.12 7.54 -19.59
N SER A 48 -4.80 8.43 -20.52
CA SER A 48 -5.79 9.35 -21.09
C SER A 48 -6.77 8.57 -21.97
N VAL A 49 -8.07 8.69 -21.69
CA VAL A 49 -9.13 8.00 -22.45
C VAL A 49 -9.89 9.03 -23.28
N GLU A 50 -9.48 9.26 -24.52
CA GLU A 50 -10.21 10.18 -25.40
C GLU A 50 -11.60 9.64 -25.77
N GLY A 51 -12.61 10.51 -25.79
CA GLY A 51 -13.97 10.16 -26.21
C GLY A 51 -14.78 9.32 -25.22
N HIS A 52 -14.36 9.20 -23.95
CA HIS A 52 -15.19 8.57 -22.92
C HIS A 52 -16.52 9.34 -22.73
N ALA A 53 -17.57 8.63 -22.33
CA ALA A 53 -18.84 9.28 -21.98
C ALA A 53 -18.62 10.27 -20.81
N PRO A 54 -19.21 11.47 -20.85
CA PRO A 54 -18.97 12.48 -19.82
C PRO A 54 -19.41 11.99 -18.44
N ILE A 55 -18.60 12.28 -17.43
CA ILE A 55 -18.98 12.10 -16.03
C ILE A 55 -19.84 13.30 -15.63
N PRO A 56 -21.03 13.09 -14.99
CA PRO A 56 -21.85 14.19 -14.51
C PRO A 56 -21.08 15.12 -13.58
N ALA A 57 -21.31 16.43 -13.68
CA ALA A 57 -20.58 17.43 -12.90
C ALA A 57 -20.85 17.33 -11.38
N ASP A 58 -21.97 16.74 -11.00
CA ASP A 58 -22.39 16.48 -9.62
C ASP A 58 -22.11 15.03 -9.16
N ALA A 59 -21.36 14.25 -9.95
CA ALA A 59 -21.04 12.88 -9.60
C ALA A 59 -20.19 12.80 -8.33
N THR A 60 -20.64 11.98 -7.38
CA THR A 60 -19.89 11.59 -6.18
C THR A 60 -19.66 10.08 -6.18
N PHE A 61 -18.47 9.65 -5.77
CA PHE A 61 -18.09 8.24 -5.75
C PHE A 61 -17.74 7.80 -4.33
N SER A 62 -18.51 6.86 -3.77
CA SER A 62 -18.15 6.17 -2.53
C SER A 62 -17.91 4.70 -2.86
N ILE A 63 -16.66 4.26 -2.92
CA ILE A 63 -16.29 2.93 -3.43
C ILE A 63 -15.58 2.11 -2.36
N ALA A 64 -16.07 0.89 -2.13
CA ALA A 64 -15.42 -0.12 -1.32
C ALA A 64 -14.75 -1.14 -2.24
N PHE A 65 -13.42 -1.14 -2.29
CA PHE A 65 -12.64 -2.16 -3.01
C PHE A 65 -12.54 -3.42 -2.16
N ASP A 66 -12.85 -4.58 -2.75
CA ASP A 66 -12.60 -5.89 -2.14
C ASP A 66 -11.25 -6.45 -2.61
N VAL A 67 -10.42 -6.91 -1.67
CA VAL A 67 -9.10 -7.47 -1.96
C VAL A 67 -8.96 -8.83 -1.28
N SER A 68 -9.03 -9.90 -2.06
CA SER A 68 -8.76 -11.27 -1.59
C SER A 68 -7.38 -11.78 -1.99
N GLU A 69 -6.92 -11.38 -3.19
CA GLU A 69 -5.71 -11.87 -3.82
C GLU A 69 -4.49 -11.03 -3.39
N PRO A 70 -3.43 -11.68 -2.89
CA PRO A 70 -2.23 -10.98 -2.46
C PRO A 70 -1.44 -10.42 -3.65
N GLY A 71 -0.68 -9.37 -3.40
CA GLY A 71 0.36 -8.93 -4.31
C GLY A 71 1.46 -9.99 -4.49
N LYS A 72 2.26 -9.85 -5.56
CA LYS A 72 3.51 -10.60 -5.65
C LYS A 72 4.43 -10.13 -4.52
N PRO A 73 5.18 -11.03 -3.84
CA PRO A 73 6.14 -10.63 -2.82
C PRO A 73 7.10 -9.53 -3.33
N GLY A 74 7.25 -8.44 -2.57
CA GLY A 74 8.09 -7.32 -2.98
C GLY A 74 7.44 -6.34 -3.97
N SER A 75 6.19 -6.56 -4.39
CA SER A 75 5.44 -5.71 -5.31
C SER A 75 4.18 -5.18 -4.66
N ILE A 76 3.68 -4.05 -5.16
CA ILE A 76 2.39 -3.49 -4.74
C ILE A 76 1.25 -4.43 -5.13
N ASN A 77 0.25 -4.56 -4.26
CA ASN A 77 -1.00 -5.21 -4.58
C ASN A 77 -1.75 -4.38 -5.63
N ARG A 78 -2.14 -5.03 -6.72
CA ARG A 78 -2.78 -4.37 -7.86
C ARG A 78 -4.06 -3.63 -7.48
N THR A 79 -4.88 -4.17 -6.58
CA THR A 79 -6.15 -3.53 -6.19
C THR A 79 -5.92 -2.34 -5.27
N ILE A 80 -4.86 -2.35 -4.44
CA ILE A 80 -4.41 -1.16 -3.70
C ILE A 80 -3.95 -0.06 -4.69
N ASP A 81 -3.19 -0.42 -5.72
CA ASP A 81 -2.80 0.51 -6.79
C ASP A 81 -4.02 1.02 -7.58
N SER A 82 -5.02 0.17 -7.82
CA SER A 82 -6.27 0.55 -8.46
C SER A 82 -7.08 1.57 -7.65
N ALA A 83 -7.04 1.52 -6.32
CA ALA A 83 -7.67 2.54 -5.48
C ALA A 83 -7.05 3.92 -5.71
N ALA A 84 -5.71 4.00 -5.81
CA ALA A 84 -5.01 5.23 -6.20
C ALA A 84 -5.38 5.67 -7.63
N ARG A 85 -5.42 4.72 -8.56
CA ARG A 85 -5.79 4.97 -9.97
C ARG A 85 -7.20 5.53 -10.08
N PHE A 86 -8.14 5.03 -9.29
CA PHE A 86 -9.52 5.49 -9.29
C PHE A 86 -9.60 6.97 -8.92
N ILE A 87 -8.86 7.40 -7.88
CA ILE A 87 -8.79 8.81 -7.49
C ILE A 87 -8.19 9.63 -8.64
N ASN A 88 -7.02 9.24 -9.13
CA ASN A 88 -6.32 9.98 -10.19
C ASN A 88 -7.16 10.17 -11.45
N MET A 89 -7.76 9.09 -11.97
CA MET A 89 -8.47 9.15 -13.25
C MET A 89 -9.76 9.98 -13.17
N HIS A 90 -10.45 9.96 -12.03
CA HIS A 90 -11.66 10.77 -11.85
C HIS A 90 -11.34 12.23 -11.61
N VAL A 91 -10.26 12.55 -10.89
CA VAL A 91 -9.80 13.94 -10.75
C VAL A 91 -9.35 14.52 -12.09
N GLU A 92 -8.62 13.75 -12.90
CA GLU A 92 -8.26 14.18 -14.26
C GLU A 92 -9.47 14.35 -15.19
N ALA A 93 -10.56 13.62 -14.93
CA ALA A 93 -11.83 13.79 -15.62
C ALA A 93 -12.72 14.93 -15.03
N GLY A 94 -12.22 15.70 -14.06
CA GLY A 94 -12.88 16.88 -13.51
C GLY A 94 -13.72 16.64 -12.25
N VAL A 95 -13.69 15.45 -11.65
CA VAL A 95 -14.37 15.17 -10.38
C VAL A 95 -13.53 15.74 -9.23
N PRO A 96 -14.09 16.57 -8.35
CA PRO A 96 -13.36 17.07 -7.18
C PRO A 96 -12.88 15.92 -6.29
N ALA A 97 -11.66 16.01 -5.75
CA ALA A 97 -11.10 14.94 -4.93
C ALA A 97 -11.96 14.65 -3.69
N GLU A 98 -12.57 15.67 -3.11
CA GLU A 98 -13.49 15.60 -1.97
C GLU A 98 -14.82 14.88 -2.29
N ALA A 99 -15.17 14.74 -3.57
CA ALA A 99 -16.34 13.99 -4.02
C ALA A 99 -16.05 12.47 -4.13
N ILE A 100 -14.82 12.04 -3.85
CA ILE A 100 -14.37 10.65 -3.93
C ILE A 100 -14.02 10.14 -2.54
N ARG A 101 -14.69 9.07 -2.12
CA ARG A 101 -14.47 8.36 -0.85
C ARG A 101 -14.13 6.91 -1.13
N ILE A 102 -12.97 6.46 -0.67
CA ILE A 102 -12.53 5.09 -0.90
C ILE A 102 -12.35 4.34 0.43
N ALA A 103 -12.81 3.09 0.44
CA ALA A 103 -12.43 2.09 1.44
C ALA A 103 -11.81 0.88 0.72
N VAL A 104 -10.73 0.34 1.26
CA VAL A 104 -10.08 -0.87 0.79
C VAL A 104 -10.28 -1.93 1.88
N VAL A 105 -11.12 -2.92 1.58
CA VAL A 105 -11.46 -4.01 2.48
C VAL A 105 -10.67 -5.24 2.05
N VAL A 106 -9.80 -5.72 2.93
CA VAL A 106 -8.87 -6.81 2.64
C VAL A 106 -9.24 -8.06 3.43
N HIS A 107 -9.23 -9.20 2.76
CA HIS A 107 -9.43 -10.51 3.35
C HIS A 107 -8.56 -11.56 2.65
N GLY A 108 -8.83 -12.85 2.89
CA GLY A 108 -8.03 -13.93 2.34
C GLY A 108 -6.52 -13.79 2.58
N GLN A 109 -5.72 -14.26 1.63
CA GLN A 109 -4.26 -14.22 1.69
C GLN A 109 -3.69 -12.79 1.54
N ALA A 110 -4.45 -11.88 0.92
CA ALA A 110 -4.08 -10.46 0.84
C ALA A 110 -3.96 -9.79 2.22
N SER A 111 -4.47 -10.40 3.29
CA SER A 111 -4.32 -9.90 4.66
C SER A 111 -2.87 -9.55 5.04
N PHE A 112 -1.88 -10.30 4.53
CA PHE A 112 -0.47 -10.02 4.79
C PHE A 112 -0.01 -8.70 4.15
N ASP A 113 -0.60 -8.25 3.04
CA ASP A 113 -0.25 -6.99 2.38
C ASP A 113 -0.50 -5.77 3.30
N LEU A 114 -1.42 -5.89 4.26
CA LEU A 114 -1.72 -4.85 5.26
C LEU A 114 -0.89 -4.96 6.56
N THR A 115 0.09 -5.86 6.62
CA THR A 115 0.93 -6.02 7.82
C THR A 115 2.14 -5.08 7.81
N ASP A 116 2.72 -4.86 8.98
CA ASP A 116 3.98 -4.15 9.13
C ASP A 116 5.14 -4.85 8.39
N ALA A 117 6.27 -4.16 8.28
CA ALA A 117 7.42 -4.67 7.53
C ALA A 117 7.97 -6.00 8.08
N ALA A 118 7.98 -6.17 9.41
CA ALA A 118 8.55 -7.34 10.05
C ALA A 118 7.68 -8.59 9.82
N THR A 119 6.37 -8.45 9.97
CA THR A 119 5.38 -9.50 9.80
C THR A 119 5.30 -9.92 8.33
N TYR A 120 5.29 -8.97 7.40
CA TYR A 120 5.34 -9.27 5.96
C TYR A 120 6.62 -10.02 5.58
N ALA A 121 7.78 -9.53 6.02
CA ALA A 121 9.07 -10.15 5.72
C ALA A 121 9.16 -11.58 6.27
N ALA A 122 8.61 -11.84 7.47
CA ALA A 122 8.54 -13.18 8.04
C ALA A 122 7.70 -14.14 7.18
N LYS A 123 6.60 -13.65 6.59
CA LYS A 123 5.75 -14.44 5.69
C LYS A 123 6.38 -14.67 4.31
N HIS A 124 7.16 -13.72 3.81
CA HIS A 124 7.64 -13.66 2.43
C HIS A 124 9.17 -13.76 2.30
N VAL A 125 9.83 -14.51 3.19
CA VAL A 125 11.27 -14.84 3.12
C VAL A 125 12.15 -13.59 2.96
N GLY A 126 11.87 -12.56 3.76
CA GLY A 126 12.64 -11.31 3.77
C GLY A 126 12.25 -10.29 2.71
N ALA A 127 11.24 -10.55 1.87
CA ALA A 127 10.76 -9.56 0.91
C ALA A 127 10.22 -8.31 1.62
N ALA A 128 10.47 -7.13 1.04
CA ALA A 128 9.91 -5.88 1.53
C ALA A 128 8.41 -5.78 1.26
N ASN A 129 7.64 -5.22 2.19
CA ASN A 129 6.24 -4.88 1.95
C ASN A 129 6.13 -3.58 1.14
N ALA A 130 6.02 -3.70 -0.19
CA ALA A 130 5.86 -2.56 -1.09
C ALA A 130 4.52 -1.81 -0.90
N ASN A 131 3.54 -2.39 -0.20
CA ASN A 131 2.25 -1.77 0.06
C ASN A 131 2.30 -0.67 1.12
N LEU A 132 3.29 -0.68 2.02
CA LEU A 132 3.34 0.27 3.15
C LEU A 132 3.37 1.74 2.69
N ALA A 133 4.16 2.03 1.65
CA ALA A 133 4.22 3.37 1.07
C ALA A 133 2.87 3.77 0.44
N ALA A 134 2.20 2.84 -0.25
CA ALA A 134 0.89 3.08 -0.84
C ALA A 134 -0.19 3.31 0.23
N ILE A 135 -0.23 2.47 1.27
CA ILE A 135 -1.16 2.61 2.40
C ILE A 135 -1.00 3.97 3.06
N ALA A 136 0.23 4.35 3.41
CA ALA A 136 0.51 5.63 4.06
C ALA A 136 0.14 6.82 3.16
N THR A 137 0.40 6.74 1.85
CA THR A 137 0.01 7.79 0.90
C THR A 137 -1.50 7.88 0.76
N LEU A 138 -2.19 6.77 0.51
CA LEU A 138 -3.63 6.75 0.33
C LEU A 138 -4.40 7.18 1.60
N GLN A 139 -3.91 6.86 2.79
CA GLN A 139 -4.48 7.35 4.04
C GLN A 139 -4.40 8.89 4.19
N ARG A 140 -3.39 9.55 3.61
CA ARG A 140 -3.32 11.03 3.56
C ARG A 140 -4.36 11.64 2.60
N HIS A 141 -4.94 10.83 1.72
CA HIS A 141 -6.06 11.16 0.85
C HIS A 141 -7.38 10.54 1.37
N ASP A 142 -7.50 10.36 2.69
CA ASP A 142 -8.69 9.86 3.39
C ASP A 142 -9.17 8.46 2.99
N VAL A 143 -8.32 7.66 2.32
CA VAL A 143 -8.63 6.27 2.01
C VAL A 143 -8.58 5.42 3.28
N GLN A 144 -9.65 4.66 3.52
CA GLN A 144 -9.72 3.75 4.66
C GLN A 144 -9.17 2.38 4.27
N PHE A 145 -8.29 1.80 5.11
CA PHE A 145 -7.88 0.40 4.99
C PHE A 145 -8.48 -0.42 6.12
N ILE A 146 -9.17 -1.49 5.77
CA ILE A 146 -9.93 -2.32 6.70
C ILE A 146 -9.56 -3.78 6.48
N LEU A 147 -9.00 -4.43 7.50
CA LEU A 147 -8.70 -5.84 7.49
C LEU A 147 -9.87 -6.67 8.07
N CYS A 148 -10.19 -7.77 7.40
CA CYS A 148 -11.10 -8.80 7.89
C CYS A 148 -10.54 -9.48 9.15
N GLY A 149 -11.23 -9.33 10.29
CA GLY A 149 -10.85 -9.96 11.56
C GLY A 149 -10.87 -11.48 11.53
N GLN A 150 -11.81 -12.10 10.80
CA GLN A 150 -11.84 -13.56 10.64
C GLN A 150 -10.62 -14.08 9.86
N SER A 151 -10.21 -13.36 8.81
CA SER A 151 -8.99 -13.70 8.05
C SER A 151 -7.75 -13.50 8.91
N ALA A 152 -7.67 -12.39 9.65
CA ALA A 152 -6.56 -12.12 10.56
C ALA A 152 -6.42 -13.23 11.61
N ALA A 153 -7.53 -13.66 12.21
CA ALA A 153 -7.56 -14.76 13.17
C ALA A 153 -7.10 -16.08 12.55
N ALA A 154 -7.63 -16.45 11.37
CA ALA A 154 -7.26 -17.67 10.66
C ALA A 154 -5.77 -17.71 10.24
N LEU A 155 -5.17 -16.54 9.99
CA LEU A 155 -3.78 -16.40 9.57
C LEU A 155 -2.82 -16.08 10.73
N GLY A 156 -3.32 -15.96 11.97
CA GLY A 156 -2.51 -15.61 13.13
C GLY A 156 -1.95 -14.19 13.11
N ILE A 157 -2.57 -13.27 12.38
CA ILE A 157 -2.19 -11.85 12.31
C ILE A 157 -2.85 -11.11 13.47
N ARG A 158 -2.03 -10.47 14.31
CA ARG A 158 -2.50 -9.64 15.42
C ARG A 158 -2.62 -8.16 15.01
N ARG A 159 -3.41 -7.41 15.78
CA ARG A 159 -3.64 -5.98 15.53
C ARG A 159 -2.37 -5.13 15.58
N ASP A 160 -1.43 -5.45 16.49
CA ASP A 160 -0.15 -4.76 16.64
C ASP A 160 0.83 -5.02 15.49
N GLN A 161 0.51 -6.00 14.62
CA GLN A 161 1.30 -6.37 13.45
C GLN A 161 0.81 -5.70 12.15
N LEU A 162 -0.17 -4.81 12.24
CA LEU A 162 -0.76 -4.14 11.09
C LEU A 162 0.05 -2.89 10.73
N ALA A 163 0.03 -2.54 9.43
CA ALA A 163 0.51 -1.27 8.96
C ALA A 163 -0.23 -0.12 9.70
N PRO A 164 0.46 1.00 10.01
CA PRO A 164 -0.16 2.11 10.72
C PRO A 164 -1.49 2.57 10.09
N GLY A 165 -2.48 2.85 10.92
CA GLY A 165 -3.80 3.33 10.49
C GLY A 165 -4.74 2.27 9.88
N VAL A 166 -4.28 1.03 9.64
CA VAL A 166 -5.16 -0.06 9.22
C VAL A 166 -6.14 -0.40 10.34
N ARG A 167 -7.42 -0.49 10.00
CA ARG A 167 -8.50 -0.83 10.92
C ARG A 167 -8.79 -2.32 10.86
N LEU A 168 -9.21 -2.91 11.97
CA LEU A 168 -9.68 -4.29 12.03
C LEU A 168 -11.21 -4.30 12.16
N ALA A 169 -11.90 -4.97 11.24
CA ALA A 169 -13.35 -5.22 11.32
C ALA A 169 -13.63 -6.63 11.82
N LEU A 170 -14.88 -6.93 12.19
CA LEU A 170 -15.29 -8.30 12.56
C LEU A 170 -15.01 -9.30 11.43
N SER A 171 -15.39 -8.93 10.20
CA SER A 171 -15.11 -9.64 8.95
C SER A 171 -15.17 -8.67 7.77
N ALA A 172 -14.63 -9.05 6.61
CA ALA A 172 -14.84 -8.28 5.38
C ALA A 172 -16.32 -8.18 5.00
N MET A 173 -17.11 -9.24 5.23
CA MET A 173 -18.56 -9.22 4.99
C MET A 173 -19.23 -8.12 5.83
N THR A 174 -18.88 -8.01 7.11
CA THR A 174 -19.39 -6.97 8.00
C THR A 174 -18.94 -5.59 7.56
N ALA A 175 -17.65 -5.42 7.19
CA ALA A 175 -17.13 -4.15 6.71
C ALA A 175 -17.86 -3.67 5.46
N HIS A 176 -18.02 -4.53 4.45
CA HIS A 176 -18.77 -4.20 3.23
C HIS A 176 -20.23 -3.89 3.50
N ALA A 177 -20.92 -4.67 4.34
CA ALA A 177 -22.31 -4.41 4.70
C ALA A 177 -22.48 -3.04 5.38
N GLN A 178 -21.57 -2.67 6.29
CA GLN A 178 -21.59 -1.36 6.96
C GLN A 178 -21.23 -0.21 6.02
N LEU A 179 -20.28 -0.41 5.09
CA LEU A 179 -19.94 0.57 4.07
C LEU A 179 -21.12 0.79 3.12
N GLN A 180 -21.82 -0.27 2.70
CA GLN A 180 -23.03 -0.16 1.88
C GLN A 180 -24.14 0.63 2.58
N GLN A 181 -24.35 0.43 3.87
CA GLN A 181 -25.28 1.24 4.68
C GLN A 181 -24.89 2.73 4.72
N GLN A 182 -23.61 3.04 4.50
CA GLN A 182 -23.09 4.41 4.42
C GLN A 182 -23.07 4.97 2.98
N GLY A 183 -23.66 4.25 2.02
CA GLY A 183 -23.75 4.67 0.62
C GLY A 183 -22.56 4.27 -0.26
N TYR A 184 -21.66 3.40 0.22
CA TYR A 184 -20.61 2.86 -0.63
C TYR A 184 -21.14 1.78 -1.57
N THR A 185 -20.65 1.78 -2.81
CA THR A 185 -20.82 0.66 -3.75
C THR A 185 -19.59 -0.25 -3.70
N LEU A 186 -19.79 -1.53 -4.02
CA LEU A 186 -18.72 -2.53 -4.06
C LEU A 186 -18.01 -2.49 -5.41
N ASN A 187 -16.68 -2.42 -5.39
CA ASN A 187 -15.83 -2.77 -6.52
C ASN A 187 -15.00 -4.03 -6.17
N PRO A 188 -15.27 -5.19 -6.79
CA PRO A 188 -14.64 -6.45 -6.40
C PRO A 188 -13.29 -6.72 -7.11
N PHE A 189 -12.61 -5.72 -7.69
CA PHE A 189 -11.36 -5.88 -8.44
C PHE A 189 -10.38 -4.71 -8.33
#